data_AF-A0A1B9VKM0-F1
#
_entry.id   AF-A0A1B9VKM0-F1
#
_cell.length_a   1.000
_cell.length_b   1.000
_cell.length_c   1.000
_cell.angle_alpha   90.00
_cell.angle_beta   90.00
_cell.angle_gamma   90.00
#
_symmetry.space_group_name_H-M   'P 1'
#
loop_
_entity.id
_entity.type
_entity.pdbx_description
1 polymer ?
#
loop_
_entity_poly.entity_id
_entity_poly.type
_entity_poly.pdbx_seq_one_letter_code
_entity_poly.pdbx_strand_id
1 'polypeptide(L)'
;MNQLKFSDDRKHASGQFSTLHFGLDIEIHAIDGNWDKGKPPVGTGKEPGRPAYDVFGAGRGGAVKLGAAWLKTIQNGPNTGKQFLTMSLDDPSFPSALNLSAFEGDAPGIYNLKWERPRQATQDAA
;
A
#
# COMPACT_ATOMS: atom_id res chain seq x y z
N MET A 1 12.60 -7.86 6.45
CA MET A 1 12.67 -6.45 5.98
C MET A 1 11.28 -6.06 5.52
N ASN A 2 10.83 -4.83 5.76
CA ASN A 2 9.48 -4.42 5.39
C ASN A 2 9.38 -4.28 3.87
N GLN A 3 8.90 -5.32 3.20
CA GLN A 3 8.93 -5.43 1.75
C GLN A 3 7.72 -6.18 1.21
N LEU A 4 7.30 -5.83 -0.01
CA LEU A 4 6.39 -6.59 -0.85
C LEU A 4 7.14 -7.13 -2.06
N LYS A 5 6.87 -8.38 -2.43
CA LYS A 5 7.36 -8.99 -3.66
C LYS A 5 6.20 -9.20 -4.60
N PHE A 6 6.21 -8.48 -5.71
CA PHE A 6 5.25 -8.66 -6.80
C PHE A 6 5.57 -9.89 -7.63
N SER A 7 4.50 -10.53 -8.09
CA SER A 7 4.50 -11.45 -9.22
C SER A 7 4.85 -10.72 -10.52
N ASP A 8 5.29 -11.47 -11.53
CA ASP A 8 5.77 -10.91 -12.80
C ASP A 8 4.68 -10.12 -13.53
N ASP A 9 3.41 -10.55 -13.43
CA ASP A 9 2.25 -9.86 -14.02
C ASP A 9 1.79 -8.64 -13.20
N ARG A 10 2.45 -8.38 -12.07
CA ARG A 10 2.15 -7.32 -11.10
C ARG A 10 0.74 -7.38 -10.50
N LYS A 11 -0.01 -8.46 -10.68
CA LYS A 11 -1.38 -8.58 -10.17
C LYS A 11 -1.43 -9.05 -8.72
N HIS A 12 -0.40 -9.73 -8.27
CA HIS A 12 -0.29 -10.22 -6.91
C HIS A 12 1.02 -9.77 -6.27
N ALA A 13 0.99 -9.44 -4.99
CA ALA A 13 2.20 -9.35 -4.21
C ALA A 13 1.96 -9.89 -2.80
N SER A 14 3.03 -10.41 -2.20
CA SER A 14 3.02 -10.80 -0.80
C SER A 14 4.25 -10.27 -0.11
N GLY A 15 4.16 -10.11 1.20
CA GLY A 15 5.27 -9.62 1.98
C GLY A 15 4.93 -9.50 3.45
N GLN A 16 5.87 -8.94 4.18
CA GLN A 16 5.72 -8.75 5.61
C GLN A 16 6.02 -7.29 5.96
N PHE A 17 5.21 -6.78 6.88
CA PHE A 17 5.41 -5.51 7.54
C PHE A 17 5.63 -5.77 9.03
N SER A 18 6.73 -5.30 9.58
CA SER A 18 7.04 -5.39 11.00
C SER A 18 7.33 -4.01 11.60
N THR A 19 6.80 -3.81 12.81
CA THR A 19 7.14 -2.73 13.72
C THR A 19 7.88 -3.30 14.94
N LEU A 20 8.21 -2.45 15.90
CA LEU A 20 8.75 -2.91 17.18
C LEU A 20 7.76 -3.72 18.01
N HIS A 21 6.45 -3.61 17.74
CA HIS A 21 5.40 -4.18 18.61
C HIS A 21 4.56 -5.26 17.93
N PHE A 22 4.40 -5.20 16.61
CA PHE A 22 3.63 -6.18 15.85
C PHE A 22 4.19 -6.33 14.45
N GLY A 23 3.91 -7.49 13.85
CA GLY A 23 4.10 -7.75 12.43
C GLY A 23 2.78 -8.19 11.79
N LEU A 24 2.68 -7.96 10.49
CA LEU A 24 1.55 -8.35 9.66
C LEU A 24 2.10 -8.90 8.34
N ASP A 25 1.67 -10.11 8.00
CA ASP A 25 1.86 -10.66 6.67
C ASP A 25 0.74 -10.10 5.78
N ILE A 26 1.14 -9.49 4.67
CA ILE A 26 0.25 -8.76 3.77
C ILE A 26 0.27 -9.43 2.40
N GLU A 27 -0.93 -9.60 1.85
CA GLU A 27 -1.14 -10.00 0.46
C GLU A 27 -1.93 -8.90 -0.25
N ILE A 28 -1.57 -8.60 -1.50
CA ILE A 28 -2.30 -7.66 -2.34
C ILE A 28 -2.69 -8.31 -3.65
N HIS A 29 -3.94 -8.08 -4.05
CA HIS A 29 -4.56 -8.68 -5.22
C HIS A 29 -5.15 -7.59 -6.10
N ALA A 30 -4.84 -7.62 -7.40
CA ALA A 30 -5.39 -6.69 -8.36
C ALA A 30 -6.92 -6.75 -8.35
N ILE A 31 -7.54 -5.58 -8.35
CA ILE A 31 -8.98 -5.47 -8.57
C ILE A 31 -9.18 -5.46 -10.09
N ASP A 32 -9.34 -6.64 -10.70
CA ASP A 32 -9.37 -6.78 -12.16
C ASP A 32 -10.38 -5.83 -12.83
N GLY A 33 -11.54 -5.59 -12.23
CA GLY A 33 -12.55 -4.65 -12.75
C GLY A 33 -12.16 -3.16 -12.69
N ASN A 34 -11.06 -2.82 -12.04
CA ASN A 34 -10.49 -1.48 -12.01
C ASN A 34 -9.31 -1.32 -12.98
N TRP A 35 -8.73 -2.41 -13.46
CA TRP A 35 -7.61 -2.40 -14.39
C TRP A 35 -8.13 -2.30 -15.83
N ASP A 36 -7.50 -1.46 -16.66
CA ASP A 36 -7.83 -1.35 -18.08
C ASP A 36 -6.71 -1.95 -18.93
N LYS A 37 -7.04 -2.95 -19.75
CA LYS A 37 -6.09 -3.63 -20.65
C LYS A 37 -4.79 -4.07 -19.96
N GLY A 38 -4.91 -4.60 -18.75
CA GLY A 38 -3.78 -5.07 -17.95
C GLY A 38 -2.95 -3.95 -17.29
N LYS A 39 -3.44 -2.70 -17.28
CA LYS A 39 -2.80 -1.60 -16.59
C LYS A 39 -3.60 -1.19 -15.35
N PRO A 40 -2.96 -1.01 -14.19
CA PRO A 40 -3.65 -0.53 -13.00
C PRO A 40 -4.12 0.92 -13.19
N PRO A 41 -5.21 1.32 -12.52
CA PRO A 41 -5.58 2.73 -12.46
C PRO A 41 -4.49 3.51 -11.71
N VAL A 42 -4.06 4.62 -12.28
CA VAL A 42 -3.06 5.51 -11.68
C VAL A 42 -3.76 6.79 -11.22
N GLY A 43 -3.70 7.05 -9.92
CA GLY A 43 -4.15 8.31 -9.34
C GLY A 43 -3.27 9.48 -9.78
N THR A 44 -3.87 10.65 -9.93
CA THR A 44 -3.14 11.89 -10.18
C THR A 44 -2.69 12.49 -8.85
N GLY A 45 -1.76 13.45 -8.86
CA GLY A 45 -1.38 14.17 -7.63
C GLY A 45 -2.55 14.89 -6.94
N LYS A 46 -3.68 15.12 -7.63
CA LYS A 46 -4.88 15.79 -7.12
C LYS A 46 -6.02 14.84 -6.76
N GLU A 47 -6.10 13.66 -7.40
CA GLU A 47 -7.15 12.68 -7.15
C GLU A 47 -6.55 11.29 -6.90
N PRO A 48 -6.97 10.57 -5.86
CA PRO A 48 -6.37 9.29 -5.49
C PRO A 48 -6.57 8.19 -6.55
N GLY A 49 -7.48 8.39 -7.51
CA GLY A 49 -7.87 7.38 -8.48
C GLY A 49 -8.72 6.25 -7.86
N ARG A 50 -9.12 5.28 -8.69
CA ARG A 50 -9.72 4.01 -8.20
C ARG A 50 -8.63 3.16 -7.54
N PRO A 51 -8.96 2.35 -6.50
CA PRO A 51 -7.99 1.42 -5.94
C PRO A 51 -7.54 0.42 -7.01
N ALA A 52 -6.25 0.17 -7.09
CA ALA A 52 -5.70 -0.82 -8.01
C ALA A 52 -5.72 -2.23 -7.40
N TYR A 53 -5.64 -2.34 -6.07
CA TYR A 53 -5.55 -3.61 -5.37
C TYR A 53 -6.42 -3.64 -4.12
N ASP A 54 -6.90 -4.83 -3.77
CA ASP A 54 -7.37 -5.16 -2.44
C ASP A 54 -6.18 -5.62 -1.59
N VAL A 55 -6.17 -5.23 -0.32
CA VAL A 55 -5.13 -5.56 0.66
C VAL A 55 -5.70 -6.52 1.69
N PHE A 56 -5.01 -7.63 1.90
CA PHE A 56 -5.37 -8.68 2.84
C PHE A 56 -4.26 -8.81 3.90
N GLY A 57 -4.65 -9.05 5.14
CA GLY A 57 -3.76 -9.46 6.20
C GLY A 57 -3.94 -10.95 6.48
N ALA A 58 -2.85 -11.70 6.57
CA ALA A 58 -2.89 -13.09 6.98
C ALA A 58 -2.76 -13.20 8.50
N GLY A 59 -3.73 -13.84 9.13
CA GLY A 59 -3.75 -14.11 10.57
C GLY A 59 -4.03 -15.59 10.87
N ARG A 60 -4.21 -15.92 12.16
CA ARG A 60 -4.50 -17.30 12.61
C ARG A 60 -5.77 -17.91 12.00
N GLY A 61 -6.73 -17.08 11.61
CA GLY A 61 -7.99 -17.49 10.99
C GLY A 61 -7.98 -17.50 9.46
N GLY A 62 -6.82 -17.27 8.83
CA GLY A 62 -6.69 -17.10 7.38
C GLY A 62 -6.53 -15.63 6.95
N ALA A 63 -6.57 -15.40 5.64
CA ALA A 63 -6.45 -14.08 5.04
C ALA A 63 -7.78 -13.31 5.13
N VAL A 64 -7.74 -12.09 5.65
CA VAL A 64 -8.90 -11.19 5.76
C VAL A 64 -8.60 -9.91 5.01
N LYS A 65 -9.58 -9.40 4.27
CA LYS A 65 -9.44 -8.10 3.57
C LYS A 65 -9.40 -6.98 4.61
N LEU A 66 -8.30 -6.24 4.63
CA LEU A 66 -8.06 -5.12 5.56
C LEU A 66 -8.20 -3.75 4.89
N GLY A 67 -8.15 -3.70 3.55
CA GLY A 67 -8.28 -2.43 2.85
C GLY A 67 -7.92 -2.49 1.38
N ALA A 68 -7.30 -1.43 0.90
CA ALA A 68 -7.01 -1.24 -0.52
C ALA A 68 -5.70 -0.47 -0.75
N ALA A 69 -5.17 -0.60 -1.97
CA ALA A 69 -3.99 0.11 -2.43
C ALA A 69 -4.27 0.89 -3.72
N TRP A 70 -3.66 2.07 -3.82
CA TRP A 70 -3.74 2.99 -4.95
C TRP A 70 -2.34 3.21 -5.51
N LEU A 71 -2.24 3.20 -6.83
CA LEU A 71 -1.01 3.54 -7.53
C LEU A 71 -0.97 5.04 -7.79
N LYS A 72 0.14 5.69 -7.45
CA LYS A 72 0.34 7.14 -7.61
C LYS A 72 1.67 7.41 -8.30
N THR A 73 1.76 8.56 -8.97
CA THR A 73 3.01 9.07 -9.55
C THR A 73 3.60 10.15 -8.67
N ILE A 74 4.90 10.05 -8.37
CA ILE A 74 5.66 11.07 -7.63
C ILE A 74 5.70 12.35 -8.46
N GLN A 75 5.20 13.44 -7.90
CA GLN A 75 5.08 14.74 -8.60
C GLN A 75 6.30 15.65 -8.42
N ASN A 76 7.07 15.47 -7.33
CA ASN A 76 8.14 16.39 -6.95
C ASN A 76 9.38 15.64 -6.46
N GLY A 77 10.54 16.28 -6.61
CA GLY A 77 11.83 15.79 -6.11
C GLY A 77 12.57 14.84 -7.06
N PRO A 78 13.68 14.22 -6.59
CA PRO A 78 14.58 13.44 -7.44
C PRO A 78 13.96 12.20 -8.11
N ASN A 79 12.84 11.72 -7.59
CA ASN A 79 12.13 10.54 -8.10
C ASN A 79 10.86 10.90 -8.89
N THR A 80 10.72 12.14 -9.35
CA THR A 80 9.57 12.60 -10.14
C THR A 80 9.32 11.68 -11.34
N GLY A 81 8.06 11.35 -11.60
CA GLY A 81 7.64 10.44 -12.68
C GLY A 81 7.64 8.97 -12.29
N LYS A 82 8.34 8.56 -11.22
CA LYS A 82 8.25 7.18 -10.72
C LYS A 82 6.90 6.91 -10.05
N GLN A 83 6.47 5.66 -10.11
CA GLN A 83 5.25 5.21 -9.46
C GLN A 83 5.53 4.61 -8.07
N PHE A 84 4.56 4.74 -7.18
CA PHE A 84 4.57 4.15 -5.86
C PHE A 84 3.15 3.79 -5.44
N LEU A 85 3.01 2.86 -4.51
CA LEU A 85 1.72 2.50 -3.95
C LEU A 85 1.50 3.24 -2.65
N THR A 86 0.27 3.67 -2.43
CA THR A 86 -0.25 4.04 -1.11
C THR A 86 -1.32 3.04 -0.72
N MET A 87 -1.33 2.59 0.52
CA MET A 87 -2.26 1.57 1.02
C MET A 87 -2.84 2.05 2.35
N SER A 88 -4.11 1.74 2.58
CA SER A 88 -4.75 1.94 3.87
C SER A 88 -5.26 0.60 4.36
N LEU A 89 -4.90 0.24 5.58
CA LEU A 89 -5.29 -1.00 6.25
C LEU A 89 -6.04 -0.63 7.52
N ASP A 90 -7.27 -1.12 7.66
CA ASP A 90 -8.14 -0.82 8.80
C ASP A 90 -8.62 -2.14 9.41
N ASP A 91 -7.95 -2.55 10.49
CA ASP A 91 -8.29 -3.73 11.26
C ASP A 91 -8.68 -3.30 12.69
N PRO A 92 -9.72 -3.90 13.31
CA PRO A 92 -10.13 -3.54 14.68
C PRO A 92 -9.05 -3.70 15.75
N SER A 93 -7.99 -4.48 15.51
CA SER A 93 -6.84 -4.58 16.43
C SER A 93 -5.92 -3.37 16.37
N PHE A 94 -6.04 -2.51 15.35
CA PHE A 94 -5.26 -1.28 15.25
C PHE A 94 -5.97 -0.14 15.99
N PRO A 95 -5.23 0.74 16.68
CA PRO A 95 -5.83 1.92 17.31
C PRO A 95 -6.39 2.93 16.29
N SER A 96 -5.93 2.85 15.05
CA SER A 96 -6.40 3.62 13.90
C SER A 96 -5.91 2.97 12.61
N ALA A 97 -6.53 3.34 11.47
CA ALA A 97 -6.09 2.91 10.15
C ALA A 97 -4.57 3.12 9.96
N LEU A 98 -3.91 2.09 9.46
CA LEU A 98 -2.48 2.08 9.16
C LEU A 98 -2.29 2.42 7.69
N ASN A 99 -1.64 3.57 7.44
CA ASN A 99 -1.27 3.97 6.08
C ASN A 99 0.15 3.54 5.77
N LEU A 100 0.31 2.87 4.63
CA LEU A 100 1.59 2.38 4.13
C LEU A 100 1.87 2.99 2.74
N SER A 101 3.15 3.21 2.44
CA SER A 101 3.63 3.53 1.11
C SER A 101 4.65 2.47 0.67
N ALA A 102 4.53 1.98 -0.55
CA ALA A 102 5.44 1.01 -1.13
C ALA A 102 6.18 1.63 -2.33
N PHE A 103 7.50 1.69 -2.24
CA PHE A 103 8.36 2.22 -3.30
C PHE A 103 9.19 1.10 -3.90
N GLU A 104 9.27 1.02 -5.23
CA GLU A 104 10.12 0.01 -5.88
C GLU A 104 11.57 0.21 -5.41
N GLY A 105 12.17 -0.89 -4.96
CA GLY A 105 13.56 -0.94 -4.52
C GLY A 105 14.51 -1.15 -5.69
N ASP A 106 15.72 -1.61 -5.39
CA ASP A 106 16.77 -1.78 -6.40
C ASP A 106 16.52 -2.99 -7.31
N ALA A 107 15.78 -3.99 -6.83
CA ALA A 107 15.40 -5.16 -7.60
C ALA A 107 13.98 -5.00 -8.17
N PRO A 108 13.76 -5.25 -9.48
CA PRO A 108 12.43 -5.19 -10.07
C PRO A 108 11.42 -6.07 -9.33
N GLY A 109 10.24 -5.53 -9.07
CA GLY A 109 9.17 -6.27 -8.38
C GLY A 109 9.33 -6.35 -6.86
N ILE A 110 10.44 -5.87 -6.29
CA ILE A 110 10.61 -5.73 -4.84
C ILE A 110 10.30 -4.30 -4.43
N TYR A 111 9.35 -4.13 -3.52
CA TYR A 111 8.92 -2.82 -3.04
C TYR A 111 9.23 -2.70 -1.56
N ASN A 112 9.92 -1.63 -1.18
CA ASN A 112 10.17 -1.31 0.20
C ASN A 112 8.94 -0.61 0.80
N LEU A 113 8.45 -1.16 1.90
CA LEU A 113 7.33 -0.61 2.65
C LEU A 113 7.81 0.43 3.66
N LYS A 114 7.16 1.58 3.64
CA LYS A 114 7.25 2.63 4.66
C LYS A 114 5.88 2.83 5.27
N TRP A 115 5.83 3.08 6.57
CA TRP A 115 4.58 3.39 7.27
C TRP A 115 4.59 4.85 7.69
N GLU A 116 3.41 5.47 7.65
CA GLU A 116 3.19 6.81 8.17
C GLU A 116 1.93 6.76 9.03
N ARG A 117 2.03 7.18 10.29
CA ARG A 117 0.85 7.49 11.08
C ARG A 117 0.49 8.95 10.81
N PRO A 118 -0.81 9.28 10.64
CA PRO A 118 -1.24 10.66 10.76
C PRO A 118 -0.72 11.21 12.08
N ARG A 119 0.16 12.21 12.03
CA ARG A 119 0.45 13.00 13.23
C ARG A 119 -0.88 13.62 13.61
N GLN A 120 -1.35 13.35 14.83
CA GLN A 120 -2.53 14.00 15.37
C GLN A 120 -2.34 15.50 15.11
N ALA A 121 -3.15 16.08 14.23
CA ALA A 121 -3.12 17.52 14.03
C ALA A 121 -3.43 18.07 15.40
N THR A 122 -2.45 18.73 16.03
CA THR A 122 -2.65 19.38 17.31
C THR A 122 -3.86 20.28 17.15
N GLN A 123 -4.96 19.88 17.76
CA GLN A 123 -6.20 20.63 17.76
C GLN A 123 -6.08 21.71 18.85
N ASP A 124 -4.98 22.47 18.83
CA ASP A 124 -4.77 23.65 19.65
C ASP A 124 -4.76 24.87 18.72
N ALA A 125 -5.97 25.25 18.34
CA ALA A 125 -6.27 26.60 17.89
C ALA A 125 -7.62 26.96 18.51
N ALA A 126 -7.57 27.28 19.81
CA ALA A 126 -8.58 28.02 20.54
C ALA A 126 -7.92 29.28 21.10
#